data_AF-A0A1F3ELD0-F1
#
_entry.id   AF-A0A1F3ELD0-F1
#
_cell.length_a   1.000
_cell.length_b   1.000
_cell.length_c   1.000
_cell.angle_alpha   90.00
_cell.angle_beta   90.00
_cell.angle_gamma   90.00
#
_symmetry.space_group_name_H-M   'P 1'
#
loop_
_entity.id
_entity.type
_entity.pdbx_description
1 polymer ?
#
loop_
_entity_poly.entity_id
_entity_poly.type
_entity_poly.pdbx_seq_one_letter_code
_entity_poly.pdbx_strand_id
1 'polypeptide(L)'
;MGIMKRQNNMATDREKIQEVISKTEDHFEEKLTYISAGTLGLTLTFIEKIVPLGDSVSVIFLVFGWFFLVVTLLLNLSSHMISKHYLIKTQLELDKNNDSKYLNSIYLKVIKRNKRIDCINWITVGLLILGISFIVTFASLNSFHKVSKNDKKNQLNKSTIYATDSISSNSKTINYFYYGN
;
A
#
# COMPACT_ATOMS: atom_id res chain seq x y z
N MET A 1 4.92 -54.99 7.92
CA MET A 1 5.83 -54.08 7.17
C MET A 1 5.10 -53.00 6.36
N GLY A 2 4.01 -53.30 5.64
CA GLY A 2 3.34 -52.34 4.75
C GLY A 2 2.64 -51.14 5.42
N ILE A 3 2.08 -51.31 6.62
CA ILE A 3 1.35 -50.23 7.32
C ILE A 3 2.33 -49.16 7.85
N MET A 4 3.50 -49.57 8.37
CA MET A 4 4.54 -48.66 8.86
C MET A 4 5.19 -47.86 7.71
N LYS A 5 5.41 -48.49 6.55
CA LYS A 5 5.90 -47.78 5.34
C LYS A 5 4.89 -46.75 4.85
N ARG A 6 3.59 -47.07 4.91
CA ARG A 6 2.51 -46.16 4.51
C ARG A 6 2.35 -44.99 5.48
N GLN A 7 2.50 -45.21 6.79
CA GLN A 7 2.46 -44.14 7.80
C GLN A 7 3.67 -43.21 7.71
N ASN A 8 4.88 -43.75 7.51
CA ASN A 8 6.08 -42.92 7.30
C ASN A 8 5.96 -42.05 6.05
N ASN A 9 5.49 -42.60 4.93
CA ASN A 9 5.28 -41.80 3.72
C ASN A 9 4.26 -40.67 3.95
N MET A 10 3.15 -40.93 4.64
CA MET A 10 2.15 -39.89 4.95
C MET A 10 2.68 -38.80 5.90
N ALA A 11 3.53 -39.16 6.87
CA ALA A 11 4.17 -38.19 7.75
C ALA A 11 5.14 -37.29 6.96
N THR A 12 5.98 -37.89 6.12
CA THR A 12 6.90 -37.17 5.24
C THR A 12 6.18 -36.28 4.22
N ASP A 13 5.05 -36.73 3.66
CA ASP A 13 4.24 -35.93 2.73
C ASP A 13 3.62 -34.72 3.44
N ARG A 14 3.17 -34.88 4.70
CA ARG A 14 2.66 -33.77 5.52
C ARG A 14 3.74 -32.75 5.84
N GLU A 15 4.94 -33.18 6.21
CA GLU A 15 6.07 -32.30 6.48
C GLU A 15 6.44 -31.48 5.25
N LYS A 16 6.52 -32.11 4.07
CA LYS A 16 6.78 -31.41 2.81
C LYS A 16 5.71 -30.38 2.47
N ILE A 17 4.43 -30.73 2.65
CA ILE A 17 3.33 -29.77 2.41
C ILE A 17 3.45 -28.60 3.39
N GLN A 18 3.75 -28.86 4.66
CA GLN A 18 3.92 -27.82 5.67
C GLN A 18 5.10 -26.90 5.37
N GLU A 19 6.22 -27.44 4.89
CA GLU A 19 7.39 -26.66 4.44
C GLU A 19 7.07 -25.79 3.22
N VAL A 20 6.27 -26.31 2.27
CA VAL A 20 5.84 -25.52 1.10
C VAL A 20 4.91 -24.38 1.53
N ILE A 21 4.00 -24.63 2.48
CA ILE A 21 3.10 -23.61 3.03
C ILE A 21 3.93 -22.52 3.72
N SER A 22 4.85 -22.87 4.62
CA SER A 22 5.65 -21.89 5.35
C SER A 22 6.50 -21.03 4.41
N LYS A 23 7.16 -21.64 3.41
CA LYS A 23 7.93 -20.90 2.40
C LYS A 23 7.05 -19.95 1.60
N THR A 24 5.82 -20.37 1.28
CA THR A 24 4.87 -19.53 0.54
C THR A 24 4.42 -18.34 1.36
N GLU A 25 4.16 -18.53 2.66
CA GLU A 25 3.83 -17.46 3.61
C GLU A 25 4.97 -16.45 3.75
N ASP A 26 6.21 -16.93 3.95
CA ASP A 26 7.40 -16.06 4.05
C ASP A 26 7.59 -15.20 2.79
N HIS A 27 7.50 -15.81 1.60
CA HIS A 27 7.61 -15.08 0.34
C HIS A 27 6.46 -14.09 0.12
N PHE A 28 5.27 -14.38 0.65
CA PHE A 28 4.13 -13.47 0.57
C PHE A 28 4.33 -12.25 1.48
N GLU A 29 4.76 -12.47 2.73
CA GLU A 29 5.10 -11.41 3.69
C GLU A 29 6.23 -10.50 3.16
N GLU A 30 7.25 -11.11 2.54
CA GLU A 30 8.36 -10.38 1.91
C GLU A 30 7.87 -9.47 0.76
N LYS A 31 7.06 -10.01 -0.15
CA LYS A 31 6.49 -9.24 -1.27
C LYS A 31 5.61 -8.09 -0.77
N LEU A 32 4.79 -8.35 0.25
CA LEU A 32 3.91 -7.34 0.84
C LEU A 32 4.71 -6.20 1.48
N THR A 33 5.82 -6.52 2.14
CA THR A 33 6.78 -5.54 2.67
C THR A 33 7.38 -4.71 1.55
N TYR A 34 7.91 -5.34 0.48
CA TYR A 34 8.52 -4.61 -0.62
C TYR A 34 7.54 -3.69 -1.34
N ILE A 35 6.31 -4.14 -1.58
CA ILE A 35 5.29 -3.30 -2.21
C ILE A 35 4.95 -2.11 -1.31
N SER A 36 4.74 -2.34 -0.01
CA SER A 36 4.42 -1.27 0.94
C SER A 36 5.55 -0.24 1.05
N ALA A 37 6.77 -0.71 1.29
CA ALA A 37 7.95 0.13 1.44
C ALA A 37 8.31 0.84 0.12
N GLY A 38 8.21 0.16 -1.02
CA GLY A 38 8.44 0.75 -2.34
C GLY A 38 7.41 1.83 -2.68
N THR A 39 6.13 1.58 -2.39
CA THR A 39 5.07 2.59 -2.60
C THR A 39 5.26 3.79 -1.68
N LEU A 40 5.56 3.57 -0.39
CA LEU A 40 5.89 4.65 0.54
C LEU A 40 7.11 5.44 0.08
N GLY A 41 8.23 4.77 -0.22
CA GLY A 41 9.47 5.42 -0.65
C GLY A 41 9.28 6.24 -1.92
N LEU A 42 8.58 5.67 -2.92
CA LEU A 42 8.29 6.38 -4.16
C LEU A 42 7.40 7.59 -3.91
N THR A 43 6.34 7.44 -3.10
CA THR A 43 5.43 8.55 -2.81
C THR A 43 6.10 9.65 -1.99
N LEU A 44 6.90 9.32 -0.97
CA LEU A 44 7.68 10.31 -0.21
C LEU A 44 8.70 11.05 -1.09
N THR A 45 9.38 10.34 -1.99
CA THR A 45 10.43 10.95 -2.84
C THR A 45 9.84 11.88 -3.89
N PHE A 46 8.68 11.53 -4.44
CA PHE A 46 8.08 12.26 -5.55
C PHE A 46 6.92 13.17 -5.13
N ILE A 47 6.49 13.21 -3.86
CA ILE A 47 5.32 13.99 -3.45
C ILE A 47 5.44 15.46 -3.82
N GLU A 48 6.57 16.09 -3.51
CA GLU A 48 6.81 17.51 -3.77
C GLU A 48 6.90 17.83 -5.28
N LYS A 49 7.39 16.86 -6.08
CA LYS A 49 7.47 17.00 -7.55
C LYS A 49 6.13 16.75 -8.24
N ILE A 50 5.34 15.81 -7.73
CA ILE A 50 4.05 15.41 -8.31
C ILE A 50 2.95 16.40 -7.92
N VAL A 51 3.00 17.00 -6.73
CA VAL A 51 1.96 17.94 -6.25
C VAL A 51 2.60 19.08 -5.43
N PRO A 52 2.60 20.34 -5.90
CA PRO A 52 2.95 21.46 -5.03
C PRO A 52 1.88 21.55 -3.93
N LEU A 53 2.30 21.24 -2.70
CA LEU A 53 1.42 21.06 -1.54
C LEU A 53 0.58 22.29 -1.20
N GLY A 54 1.00 23.48 -1.64
CA GLY A 54 0.32 24.76 -1.39
C GLY A 54 -1.05 24.93 -2.08
N ASP A 55 -1.37 24.11 -3.09
CA ASP A 55 -2.63 24.18 -3.85
C ASP A 55 -3.45 22.88 -3.80
N SER A 56 -2.98 21.87 -3.06
CA SER A 56 -3.53 20.52 -3.14
C SER A 56 -4.79 20.36 -2.28
N VAL A 57 -5.92 20.14 -2.93
CA VAL A 57 -7.24 20.02 -2.31
C VAL A 57 -7.40 18.75 -1.47
N SER A 58 -6.54 17.74 -1.70
CA SER A 58 -6.79 16.37 -1.25
C SER A 58 -5.68 15.75 -0.38
N VAL A 59 -4.84 16.54 0.30
CA VAL A 59 -3.71 16.04 1.14
C VAL A 59 -4.14 14.97 2.15
N ILE A 60 -5.36 15.06 2.67
CA ILE A 60 -5.92 14.11 3.64
C ILE A 60 -5.88 12.66 3.12
N PHE A 61 -6.18 12.43 1.84
CA PHE A 61 -6.14 11.09 1.24
C PHE A 61 -4.72 10.50 1.20
N LEU A 62 -3.71 11.37 0.98
CA LEU A 62 -2.32 10.95 1.01
C LEU A 62 -1.90 10.52 2.42
N VAL A 63 -2.27 11.31 3.43
CA VAL A 63 -1.96 11.01 4.84
C VAL A 63 -2.59 9.68 5.27
N PHE A 64 -3.86 9.43 4.90
CA PHE A 64 -4.49 8.14 5.15
C PHE A 64 -3.81 7.01 4.40
N GLY A 65 -3.46 7.19 3.13
CA GLY A 65 -2.72 6.20 2.35
C GLY A 65 -1.40 5.80 3.01
N TRP A 66 -0.61 6.79 3.45
CA TRP A 66 0.64 6.55 4.17
C TRP A 66 0.41 5.85 5.51
N PHE A 67 -0.58 6.30 6.28
CA PHE A 67 -0.93 5.66 7.55
C PHE A 67 -1.27 4.18 7.35
N PHE A 68 -2.11 3.84 6.36
CA PHE A 68 -2.45 2.45 6.07
C PHE A 68 -1.24 1.62 5.62
N LEU A 69 -0.32 2.17 4.82
CA LEU A 69 0.90 1.46 4.43
C LEU A 69 1.86 1.24 5.60
N VAL A 70 1.99 2.21 6.51
CA VAL A 70 2.79 2.06 7.73
C VAL A 70 2.19 1.00 8.65
N VAL A 71 0.87 1.05 8.87
CA VAL A 71 0.17 0.02 9.66
C VAL A 71 0.32 -1.36 9.02
N THR A 72 0.25 -1.45 7.69
CA THR A 72 0.47 -2.70 6.94
C THR A 72 1.86 -3.27 7.21
N LEU A 73 2.91 -2.45 7.15
CA LEU A 73 4.28 -2.87 7.47
C LEU A 73 4.41 -3.34 8.93
N LEU A 74 3.80 -2.63 9.87
CA LEU A 74 3.83 -2.98 11.29
C LEU A 74 3.10 -4.30 11.56
N LEU A 75 1.94 -4.53 10.95
CA LEU A 75 1.20 -5.78 11.07
C LEU A 75 1.98 -6.94 10.44
N ASN A 76 2.58 -6.72 9.27
CA ASN A 76 3.39 -7.73 8.61
C ASN A 76 4.61 -8.14 9.47
N LEU A 77 5.32 -7.17 10.04
CA LEU A 77 6.43 -7.44 10.95
C LEU A 77 5.97 -8.14 12.25
N SER A 78 4.78 -7.78 12.75
CA SER A 78 4.20 -8.37 13.95
C SER A 78 3.80 -9.83 13.73
N SER A 79 3.28 -10.20 12.55
CA SER A 79 2.94 -11.59 12.19
C SER A 79 4.13 -12.52 12.47
N HIS A 80 5.31 -12.13 11.98
CA HIS A 80 6.52 -12.92 12.09
C HIS A 80 7.02 -13.08 13.55
N MET A 81 7.00 -11.98 14.33
CA MET A 81 7.36 -12.03 15.76
C MET A 81 6.42 -12.93 16.56
N ILE A 82 5.12 -12.87 16.25
CA ILE A 82 4.09 -13.60 16.96
C ILE A 82 4.17 -15.10 16.62
N SER A 83 4.29 -15.45 15.34
CA SER A 83 4.46 -16.84 14.90
C SER A 83 5.69 -17.49 15.50
N LYS A 84 6.84 -16.80 15.51
CA LYS A 84 8.08 -17.29 16.13
C LYS A 84 7.94 -17.53 17.63
N HIS A 85 7.30 -16.61 18.35
CA HIS A 85 7.10 -16.75 19.79
C HIS A 85 6.18 -17.93 20.14
N TYR A 86 5.16 -18.20 19.32
CA TYR A 86 4.28 -19.35 19.51
C TYR A 86 4.93 -20.68 19.16
N LEU A 87 5.79 -20.73 18.15
CA LEU A 87 6.54 -21.93 17.79
C LEU A 87 7.44 -22.38 18.94
N ILE A 88 8.21 -21.44 19.51
CA ILE A 88 9.11 -21.67 20.65
C ILE A 88 8.33 -22.15 21.88
N LYS A 89 7.18 -21.51 22.16
CA LYS A 89 6.33 -21.90 23.30
C LYS A 89 5.74 -23.29 23.13
N THR A 90 5.36 -23.66 21.90
CA THR A 90 4.80 -24.98 21.59
C THR A 90 5.88 -26.07 21.70
N GLN A 91 7.11 -25.80 21.23
CA GLN A 91 8.24 -26.71 21.43
C GLN A 91 8.56 -26.94 22.91
N LEU A 92 8.62 -25.87 23.71
CA LEU A 92 8.86 -25.98 25.16
C LEU A 92 7.76 -26.76 25.91
N GLU A 93 6.51 -26.66 25.46
CA GLU A 93 5.39 -27.40 26.06
C GLU A 93 5.38 -28.89 25.63
N LEU A 94 5.87 -29.20 24.42
CA LEU A 94 6.03 -30.58 23.90
C LEU A 94 7.19 -31.31 24.59
N ASP A 95 8.33 -30.65 24.76
CA ASP A 95 9.50 -31.25 25.44
C ASP A 95 9.24 -31.55 26.92
N LYS A 96 8.27 -30.89 27.53
CA LYS A 96 7.99 -31.00 28.97
C LYS A 96 6.96 -32.08 29.34
N ASN A 97 6.06 -32.49 28.44
CA ASN A 97 4.95 -33.40 28.76
C ASN A 97 4.58 -34.34 27.59
N ASN A 98 4.81 -35.65 27.76
CA ASN A 98 4.45 -36.71 26.80
C ASN A 98 3.00 -37.24 26.94
N ASP A 99 2.15 -36.58 27.72
CA ASP A 99 0.80 -37.07 28.03
C ASP A 99 -0.23 -36.68 26.95
N SER A 100 -0.81 -37.68 26.29
CA SER A 100 -1.73 -37.55 25.15
C SER A 100 -2.93 -36.62 25.38
N LYS A 101 -3.45 -36.55 26.62
CA LYS A 101 -4.59 -35.69 26.98
C LYS A 101 -4.19 -34.21 27.06
N TYR A 102 -2.94 -33.96 27.46
CA TYR A 102 -2.34 -32.62 27.51
C TYR A 102 -2.02 -32.12 26.11
N LEU A 103 -1.52 -33.01 25.23
CA LEU A 103 -1.25 -32.71 23.81
C LEU A 103 -2.48 -32.21 23.06
N ASN A 104 -3.64 -32.82 23.26
CA ASN A 104 -4.87 -32.38 22.60
C ASN A 104 -5.30 -30.96 23.04
N SER A 105 -5.07 -30.61 24.32
CA SER A 105 -5.37 -29.27 24.84
C SER A 105 -4.42 -28.19 24.30
N ILE A 106 -3.15 -28.54 24.04
CA ILE A 106 -2.17 -27.68 23.37
C ILE A 106 -2.55 -27.50 21.91
N TYR A 107 -2.87 -28.60 21.21
CA TYR A 107 -3.27 -28.59 19.81
C TYR A 107 -4.47 -27.66 19.55
N LEU A 108 -5.51 -27.71 20.37
CA LEU A 108 -6.66 -26.81 20.25
C LEU A 108 -6.31 -25.33 20.47
N LYS A 109 -5.37 -25.03 21.39
CA LYS A 109 -4.88 -23.66 21.61
C LYS A 109 -4.05 -23.17 20.42
N VAL A 110 -3.24 -24.04 19.82
CA VAL A 110 -2.44 -23.74 18.62
C VAL A 110 -3.36 -23.43 17.44
N ILE A 111 -4.38 -24.27 17.16
CA ILE A 111 -5.36 -24.02 16.08
C ILE A 111 -6.05 -22.66 16.26
N LYS A 112 -6.51 -22.34 17.48
CA LYS A 112 -7.21 -21.08 17.75
C LYS A 112 -6.32 -19.86 17.56
N ARG A 113 -5.02 -19.98 17.87
CA ARG A 113 -4.02 -18.93 17.64
C ARG A 113 -3.70 -18.80 16.15
N ASN A 114 -3.52 -19.91 15.44
CA ASN A 114 -3.27 -19.90 14.00
C ASN A 114 -4.39 -19.18 13.25
N LYS A 115 -5.65 -19.48 13.60
CA LYS A 115 -6.81 -18.79 13.01
C LYS A 115 -6.82 -17.28 13.26
N ARG A 116 -6.27 -16.81 14.38
CA ARG A 116 -6.14 -15.37 14.67
C ARG A 116 -5.04 -14.74 13.81
N ILE A 117 -3.91 -15.43 13.64
CA ILE A 117 -2.80 -14.99 12.78
C ILE A 117 -3.28 -14.91 11.32
N ASP A 118 -3.99 -15.93 10.84
CA ASP A 118 -4.60 -15.93 9.51
C ASP A 118 -5.54 -14.74 9.31
N CYS A 119 -6.37 -14.43 10.31
CA CYS A 119 -7.27 -13.28 10.26
C CYS A 119 -6.51 -11.95 10.20
N ILE A 120 -5.42 -11.80 10.96
CA ILE A 120 -4.56 -10.62 10.92
C ILE A 120 -3.90 -10.49 9.55
N ASN A 121 -3.40 -11.59 8.97
CA ASN A 121 -2.79 -11.58 7.63
C ASN A 121 -3.78 -11.15 6.56
N TRP A 122 -5.03 -11.65 6.60
CA TRP A 122 -6.09 -11.17 5.71
C TRP A 122 -6.41 -9.69 5.89
N ILE A 123 -6.43 -9.19 7.12
CA ILE A 123 -6.60 -7.76 7.42
C ILE A 123 -5.44 -6.95 6.85
N THR A 124 -4.20 -7.41 7.01
CA THR A 124 -2.98 -6.78 6.47
C THR A 124 -3.07 -6.62 4.95
N VAL A 125 -3.51 -7.66 4.23
CA VAL A 125 -3.74 -7.60 2.78
C VAL A 125 -4.81 -6.57 2.43
N GLY A 126 -5.91 -6.52 3.19
CA GLY A 126 -6.96 -5.51 3.00
C GLY A 126 -6.46 -4.08 3.19
N LEU A 127 -5.68 -3.83 4.25
CA LEU A 127 -5.08 -2.51 4.53
C LEU A 127 -4.08 -2.08 3.46
N LEU A 128 -3.29 -3.01 2.92
CA LEU A 128 -2.39 -2.74 1.81
C LEU A 128 -3.16 -2.19 0.60
N ILE A 129 -4.17 -2.94 0.15
CA ILE A 129 -4.98 -2.58 -1.02
C ILE A 129 -5.66 -1.23 -0.81
N LEU A 130 -6.18 -0.99 0.40
CA LEU A 130 -6.82 0.26 0.76
C LEU A 130 -5.83 1.44 0.75
N GLY A 131 -4.63 1.26 1.31
CA GLY A 131 -3.57 2.27 1.34
C GLY A 131 -3.09 2.65 -0.06
N ILE A 132 -2.83 1.66 -0.92
CA ILE A 132 -2.46 1.88 -2.33
C ILE A 132 -3.60 2.61 -3.08
N SER A 133 -4.85 2.20 -2.87
CA SER A 133 -6.01 2.84 -3.50
C SER A 133 -6.10 4.32 -3.15
N PHE A 134 -5.92 4.68 -1.88
CA PHE A 134 -5.92 6.09 -1.46
C PHE A 134 -4.82 6.92 -2.11
N ILE A 135 -3.62 6.37 -2.23
CA ILE A 135 -2.48 7.05 -2.89
C ILE A 135 -2.78 7.26 -4.38
N VAL A 136 -3.32 6.25 -5.06
CA VAL A 136 -3.70 6.34 -6.47
C VAL A 136 -4.79 7.39 -6.66
N THR A 137 -5.86 7.35 -5.85
CA THR A 137 -6.94 8.34 -5.91
C THR A 137 -6.42 9.76 -5.68
N PHE A 138 -5.54 9.96 -4.70
CA PHE A 138 -4.88 11.25 -4.46
C PHE A 138 -4.10 11.74 -5.69
N ALA A 139 -3.29 10.86 -6.29
CA ALA A 139 -2.49 11.19 -7.47
C ALA A 139 -3.36 11.54 -8.68
N SER A 140 -4.45 10.78 -8.90
CA SER A 140 -5.41 11.06 -9.96
C SER A 140 -6.10 12.41 -9.76
N LEU A 141 -6.66 12.68 -8.58
CA LEU A 141 -7.36 13.94 -8.29
C LEU A 141 -6.46 15.16 -8.47
N ASN A 142 -5.22 15.10 -7.98
CA ASN A 142 -4.28 16.19 -8.16
C ASN A 142 -3.85 16.37 -9.61
N SER A 143 -3.66 15.29 -10.37
CA SER A 143 -3.30 15.36 -11.78
C SER A 143 -4.40 16.03 -12.61
N PHE A 144 -5.66 15.63 -12.41
CA PHE A 144 -6.81 16.27 -13.08
C PHE A 144 -6.96 17.75 -12.70
N HIS A 145 -6.76 18.09 -11.42
CA HIS A 145 -6.82 19.49 -10.99
C HIS A 145 -5.74 20.36 -11.66
N LYS A 146 -4.50 19.84 -11.78
CA LYS A 146 -3.42 20.52 -12.50
C LYS A 146 -3.74 20.79 -13.96
N VAL A 147 -4.30 19.79 -14.67
CA VAL A 147 -4.72 19.95 -16.07
C VAL A 147 -5.78 21.05 -16.19
N SER A 148 -6.83 20.99 -15.37
CA SER A 148 -7.91 21.99 -15.39
C SER A 148 -7.42 23.42 -15.07
N LYS A 149 -6.49 23.58 -14.12
CA LYS A 149 -5.92 24.90 -13.76
C LYS A 149 -5.06 25.47 -14.90
N ASN A 150 -4.30 24.64 -15.60
CA ASN A 150 -3.52 25.04 -16.77
C ASN A 150 -4.41 25.48 -17.94
N ASP A 151 -5.50 24.75 -18.20
CA ASP A 151 -6.45 25.12 -19.26
C ASP A 151 -7.09 26.49 -19.00
N LYS A 152 -7.48 26.77 -17.75
CA LYS A 152 -8.01 28.09 -17.36
C LYS A 152 -6.97 29.20 -17.51
N LYS A 153 -5.71 28.95 -17.11
CA LYS A 153 -4.62 29.93 -17.26
C LYS A 153 -4.33 30.24 -18.73
N ASN A 154 -4.33 29.22 -19.59
CA ASN A 154 -4.13 29.39 -21.03
C ASN A 154 -5.26 30.19 -21.68
N GLN A 155 -6.51 29.95 -21.28
CA GLN A 155 -7.66 30.73 -21.75
C GLN A 155 -7.56 32.20 -21.32
N LEU A 156 -7.26 32.46 -20.05
CA LEU A 156 -7.10 33.83 -19.54
C LEU A 156 -6.00 34.59 -20.29
N ASN A 157 -4.85 33.95 -20.51
CA ASN A 157 -3.73 34.59 -21.20
C ASN A 157 -4.08 34.92 -22.67
N LYS A 158 -4.83 34.03 -23.33
CA LYS A 158 -5.33 34.25 -24.69
C LYS A 158 -6.30 35.44 -24.75
N SER A 159 -7.20 35.58 -23.78
CA SER A 159 -8.11 36.73 -23.67
C SER A 159 -7.36 38.06 -23.47
N THR A 160 -6.30 38.06 -22.65
CA THR A 160 -5.48 39.25 -22.40
C THR A 160 -4.70 39.69 -23.65
N ILE A 161 -4.17 38.74 -24.43
CA ILE A 161 -3.48 39.04 -25.69
C ILE A 161 -4.44 39.72 -26.68
N TYR A 162 -5.64 39.17 -26.87
CA TYR A 162 -6.65 39.79 -27.75
C TYR A 162 -7.09 41.19 -27.30
N ALA A 163 -7.19 41.42 -25.98
CA ALA A 163 -7.49 42.75 -25.43
C ALA A 163 -6.34 43.74 -25.68
N THR A 164 -5.09 43.29 -25.59
CA THR A 164 -3.92 44.16 -25.78
C THR A 164 -3.72 44.53 -27.25
N ASP A 165 -3.93 43.56 -28.16
CA ASP A 165 -3.82 43.78 -29.61
C ASP A 165 -4.90 44.74 -30.13
N SER A 166 -6.12 44.64 -29.60
CA SER A 166 -7.22 45.55 -29.97
C SER A 166 -6.97 47.00 -29.50
N ILE A 167 -6.40 47.19 -28.31
CA ILE A 167 -5.99 48.52 -27.81
C ILE A 167 -4.85 49.10 -28.67
N SER A 168 -3.84 48.29 -29.00
CA SER A 168 -2.71 48.70 -29.85
C SER A 168 -3.17 49.13 -31.26
N SER A 169 -4.06 48.35 -31.89
CA SER A 169 -4.62 48.68 -33.20
C SER A 169 -5.42 49.98 -33.18
N ASN A 170 -6.24 50.19 -32.14
CA ASN A 170 -7.05 51.40 -32.00
C ASN A 170 -6.20 52.66 -31.72
N SER A 171 -5.07 52.52 -31.01
CA SER A 171 -4.14 53.64 -30.80
C SER A 171 -3.44 54.08 -32.09
N LYS A 172 -3.13 53.14 -33.00
CA LYS A 172 -2.54 53.45 -34.31
C LYS A 172 -3.54 54.18 -35.20
N THR A 173 -4.79 53.75 -35.27
CA THR A 173 -5.84 54.40 -36.08
C THR A 173 -6.11 55.83 -35.62
N ILE A 174 -6.13 56.09 -34.30
CA ILE A 174 -6.30 57.44 -33.76
C ILE A 174 -5.12 58.35 -34.14
N ASN A 175 -3.88 57.85 -34.09
CA ASN A 175 -2.70 58.63 -34.48
C ASN A 175 -2.67 58.98 -35.98
N TYR A 176 -3.13 58.09 -36.88
CA TYR A 176 -3.28 58.41 -38.30
C TYR A 176 -4.34 59.49 -38.55
N PHE A 177 -5.37 59.58 -37.71
CA PHE A 177 -6.42 60.59 -37.84
C PHE A 177 -5.95 62.00 -37.43
N TYR A 178 -4.95 62.11 -36.56
CA TYR A 178 -4.44 63.40 -36.06
C TYR A 178 -3.30 64.01 -36.87
N TYR A 179 -2.55 63.21 -37.64
CA TYR A 179 -1.42 63.68 -38.46
C TYR A 179 -1.69 63.68 -39.97
N GLY A 180 -2.93 63.42 -40.40
CA GLY A 180 -3.34 63.29 -41.80
C GLY A 180 -3.99 64.52 -42.43
N ASN A 181 -3.98 65.69 -41.79
CA ASN A 181 -4.46 66.96 -42.35
C ASN A 181 -3.32 67.98 -42.49
#